data_AF-A0A1W6EHK2-F1
#
_entry.id   AF-A0A1W6EHK2-F1
#
_cell.length_a   1.000
_cell.length_b   1.000
_cell.length_c   1.000
_cell.angle_alpha   90.00
_cell.angle_beta   90.00
_cell.angle_gamma   90.00
#
_symmetry.space_group_name_H-M   'P 1'
#
loop_
_entity.id
_entity.type
_entity.pdbx_description
1 polymer ?
#
loop_
_entity_poly.entity_id
_entity_poly.type
_entity_poly.pdbx_seq_one_letter_code
_entity_poly.pdbx_strand_id
1 'polypeptide(L)'
;MYISQVKCGIEKTAWVGNQYSRTPLGFYLQKIPDKLKVQRHIDRMRDIVKSHETKSQTALIQKLNPICRGLANYYAFSDNLRAFKSIDHKMVYRLLKWGYNKHPNKGKRWVKNQYFHKINNRDWYFAVVKNGKVLHSLYVHSKTGRKRYIKVKGTRSPYDGDKRYWNNRLKLGMSKSQAYLLSKQDFRCAYCQGIMTYGMVLEIDHVITKYKDGLQILSNFQMVHVSYHDRIHTSYLFKTEEPDEV
;
A
#
# COMPACT_ATOMS: atom_id res chain seq x y z
N MET A 1 -3.50 11.70 -11.63
CA MET A 1 -3.43 10.52 -12.51
C MET A 1 -3.94 10.99 -13.84
N TYR A 2 -3.25 10.69 -14.93
CA TYR A 2 -3.73 11.09 -16.26
C TYR A 2 -4.51 9.92 -16.86
N ILE A 3 -5.73 10.20 -17.30
CA ILE A 3 -6.65 9.22 -17.88
C ILE A 3 -6.95 9.66 -19.31
N SER A 4 -6.81 8.74 -20.26
CA SER A 4 -7.14 9.00 -21.66
C SER A 4 -7.72 7.74 -22.33
N GLN A 5 -8.53 7.94 -23.36
CA GLN A 5 -8.96 6.87 -24.25
C GLN A 5 -7.94 6.70 -25.37
N VAL A 6 -7.50 5.47 -25.61
CA VAL A 6 -6.45 5.14 -26.59
C VAL A 6 -6.95 4.08 -27.54
N LYS A 7 -6.75 4.27 -28.85
CA LYS A 7 -7.10 3.30 -29.88
C LYS A 7 -6.27 2.02 -29.70
N CYS A 8 -6.92 0.86 -29.81
CA CYS A 8 -6.22 -0.42 -29.83
C CYS A 8 -5.40 -0.51 -31.13
N GLY A 9 -4.15 -0.96 -31.04
CA GLY A 9 -3.22 -1.06 -32.17
C GLY A 9 -2.25 -2.24 -32.02
N ILE A 10 -1.30 -2.36 -32.95
CA ILE A 10 -0.44 -3.54 -33.17
C ILE A 10 0.35 -3.97 -31.90
N GLU A 11 0.71 -3.03 -31.01
CA GLU A 11 1.49 -3.33 -29.80
C GLU A 11 0.71 -3.23 -28.48
N LYS A 12 -0.54 -2.75 -28.51
CA LYS A 12 -1.35 -2.56 -27.30
C LYS A 12 -2.80 -2.93 -27.59
N THR A 13 -3.16 -4.16 -27.21
CA THR A 13 -4.48 -4.73 -27.46
C THR A 13 -5.20 -4.97 -26.13
N ALA A 14 -6.33 -4.27 -25.96
CA ALA A 14 -7.34 -4.67 -24.99
C ALA A 14 -8.33 -5.58 -25.71
N TRP A 15 -8.59 -6.74 -25.14
CA TRP A 15 -9.44 -7.77 -25.73
C TRP A 15 -10.72 -7.94 -24.90
N VAL A 16 -11.81 -8.27 -25.59
CA VAL A 16 -13.05 -8.80 -24.99
C VAL A 16 -13.17 -10.27 -25.41
N GLY A 17 -13.66 -11.13 -24.53
CA GLY A 17 -13.85 -12.56 -24.81
C GLY A 17 -12.86 -13.48 -24.10
N ASN A 18 -13.10 -14.80 -24.21
CA ASN A 18 -12.18 -15.82 -23.69
C ASN A 18 -10.98 -15.97 -24.64
N GLN A 19 -10.00 -16.83 -24.32
CA GLN A 19 -8.79 -16.99 -25.15
C GLN A 19 -9.04 -17.43 -26.60
N TYR A 20 -10.21 -18.01 -26.89
CA TYR A 20 -10.59 -18.53 -28.20
C TYR A 20 -11.53 -17.60 -28.99
N SER A 21 -12.07 -16.54 -28.35
CA SER A 21 -13.06 -15.64 -28.94
C SER A 21 -12.69 -14.15 -28.78
N ARG A 22 -11.39 -13.83 -28.74
CA ARG A 22 -10.93 -12.47 -28.43
C ARG A 22 -11.19 -11.52 -29.58
N THR A 23 -12.04 -10.52 -29.36
CA THR A 23 -12.20 -9.38 -30.27
C THR A 23 -11.54 -8.13 -29.68
N PRO A 24 -10.87 -7.29 -30.50
CA PRO A 24 -10.25 -6.07 -30.01
C PRO A 24 -11.32 -5.05 -29.63
N LEU A 25 -11.15 -4.40 -28.47
CA LEU A 25 -12.13 -3.46 -27.88
C LEU A 25 -12.29 -2.14 -28.66
N GLY A 26 -11.55 -1.95 -29.76
CA GLY A 26 -11.45 -0.70 -30.54
C GLY A 26 -10.66 0.38 -29.80
N PHE A 27 -11.03 0.68 -28.55
CA PHE A 27 -10.36 1.62 -27.65
C PHE A 27 -10.25 1.05 -26.24
N TYR A 28 -9.28 1.53 -25.46
CA TYR A 28 -9.20 1.22 -24.03
C TYR A 28 -8.88 2.45 -23.19
N LEU A 29 -9.27 2.40 -21.93
CA LEU A 29 -8.97 3.44 -20.95
C LEU A 29 -7.56 3.25 -20.42
N GLN A 30 -6.66 4.17 -20.78
CA GLN A 30 -5.31 4.22 -20.25
C GLN A 30 -5.30 5.08 -18.99
N LYS A 31 -4.70 4.56 -17.91
CA LYS A 31 -4.48 5.28 -16.66
C LYS A 31 -2.98 5.30 -16.41
N ILE A 32 -2.32 6.44 -16.53
CA ILE A 32 -0.86 6.55 -16.31
C ILE A 32 -0.54 7.51 -15.15
N PRO A 33 0.63 7.34 -14.52
CA PRO A 33 1.17 8.36 -13.64
C PRO A 33 1.27 9.71 -14.34
N ASP A 34 0.90 10.76 -13.63
CA ASP A 34 0.94 12.12 -14.12
C ASP A 34 2.39 12.60 -14.18
N LYS A 35 2.81 13.13 -15.34
CA LYS A 35 4.20 13.56 -15.58
C LYS A 35 4.65 14.62 -14.59
N LEU A 36 3.80 15.61 -14.27
CA LEU A 36 4.14 16.69 -13.34
C LEU A 36 4.31 16.14 -11.92
N LYS A 37 3.41 15.24 -11.49
CA LYS A 37 3.50 14.62 -10.15
C LYS A 37 4.72 13.72 -10.03
N VAL A 38 5.05 12.95 -11.07
CA VAL A 38 6.26 12.13 -11.13
C VAL A 38 7.51 13.00 -11.04
N GLN A 39 7.54 14.13 -11.77
CA GLN A 39 8.67 15.05 -11.74
C GLN A 39 8.83 15.70 -10.35
N ARG A 40 7.75 16.19 -9.74
CA ARG A 40 7.77 16.69 -8.35
C ARG A 40 8.30 15.66 -7.35
N HIS A 41 7.92 14.39 -7.50
CA HIS A 41 8.45 13.31 -6.66
C HIS A 41 9.95 13.11 -6.86
N ILE A 42 10.40 13.12 -8.12
CA ILE A 42 11.81 13.06 -8.48
C ILE A 42 12.58 14.23 -7.86
N ASP A 43 12.05 15.45 -7.90
CA ASP A 43 12.70 16.63 -7.33
C ASP A 43 12.74 16.57 -5.80
N ARG A 44 11.63 16.17 -5.17
CA ARG A 44 11.60 15.93 -3.72
C ARG A 44 12.65 14.93 -3.27
N MET A 45 12.82 13.81 -3.97
CA MET A 45 13.87 12.85 -3.62
C MET A 45 15.28 13.40 -3.83
N ARG A 46 15.49 14.23 -4.86
CA ARG A 46 16.77 14.91 -5.08
C ARG A 46 17.12 15.79 -3.88
N ASP A 47 16.16 16.58 -3.41
CA ASP A 47 16.40 17.54 -2.33
C ASP A 47 16.62 16.82 -0.99
N ILE A 48 15.95 15.69 -0.78
CA ILE A 48 16.23 14.80 0.37
C ILE A 48 17.64 14.24 0.31
N VAL A 49 18.08 13.72 -0.85
CA VAL A 49 19.44 13.19 -0.99
C VAL A 49 20.49 14.27 -0.74
N LYS A 50 20.29 15.48 -1.28
CA LYS A 50 21.18 16.64 -1.05
C LYS A 50 21.26 17.05 0.42
N SER A 51 20.12 17.17 1.10
CA SER A 51 20.09 17.52 2.53
C SER A 51 20.69 16.44 3.45
N HIS A 52 20.92 15.24 2.93
CA HIS A 52 21.45 14.10 3.67
C HIS A 52 22.85 13.69 3.19
N GLU A 53 23.61 14.59 2.56
CA GLU A 53 24.98 14.32 2.07
C GLU A 53 25.92 13.78 3.16
N THR A 54 25.85 14.34 4.37
CA THR A 54 26.70 13.92 5.51
C THR A 54 26.09 12.79 6.34
N LYS A 55 24.80 12.49 6.17
CA LYS A 55 24.07 11.50 7.00
C LYS A 55 24.43 10.06 6.65
N SER A 56 24.10 9.13 7.54
CA SER A 56 24.34 7.70 7.32
C SER A 56 23.45 7.14 6.19
N GLN A 57 23.89 6.05 5.58
CA GLN A 57 23.10 5.33 4.58
C GLN A 57 21.74 4.87 5.16
N THR A 58 21.73 4.43 6.42
CA THR A 58 20.54 3.98 7.13
C THR A 58 19.52 5.10 7.27
N ALA A 59 19.94 6.29 7.71
CA ALA A 59 19.07 7.46 7.87
C ALA A 59 18.46 7.89 6.53
N LEU A 60 19.26 7.89 5.46
CA LEU A 60 18.79 8.22 4.11
C LEU A 60 17.72 7.22 3.63
N ILE A 61 17.94 5.92 3.81
CA ILE A 61 16.96 4.88 3.44
C ILE A 61 15.66 5.04 4.25
N GLN A 62 15.78 5.26 5.56
CA GLN A 62 14.61 5.43 6.44
C GLN A 62 13.78 6.66 6.04
N LYS A 63 14.42 7.77 5.63
CA LYS A 63 13.71 8.97 5.18
C LYS A 63 13.03 8.79 3.82
N LEU A 64 13.69 8.12 2.87
CA LEU A 64 13.18 7.96 1.50
C LEU A 64 12.07 6.90 1.41
N ASN A 65 12.18 5.80 2.15
CA ASN A 65 11.30 4.64 1.99
C ASN A 65 9.79 4.94 2.15
N PRO A 66 9.33 5.70 3.17
CA PRO A 66 7.92 6.04 3.30
C PRO A 66 7.40 6.84 2.10
N ILE A 67 8.20 7.75 1.56
CA ILE A 67 7.84 8.62 0.43
C ILE A 67 7.75 7.80 -0.86
N CYS A 68 8.75 6.95 -1.12
CA CYS A 68 8.76 6.04 -2.27
C CYS A 68 7.57 5.07 -2.23
N ARG A 69 7.30 4.49 -1.05
CA ARG A 69 6.16 3.59 -0.85
C ARG A 69 4.82 4.30 -1.04
N GLY A 70 4.68 5.53 -0.56
CA GLY A 70 3.48 6.34 -0.74
C GLY A 70 3.13 6.55 -2.21
N LEU A 71 4.10 7.01 -3.01
CA LEU A 71 3.90 7.20 -4.45
C LEU A 71 3.60 5.87 -5.16
N ALA A 72 4.35 4.83 -4.82
CA ALA A 72 4.20 3.52 -5.42
C ALA A 72 2.80 2.93 -5.17
N ASN A 73 2.29 3.06 -3.95
CA ASN A 73 0.94 2.63 -3.59
C ASN A 73 -0.13 3.47 -4.30
N TYR A 74 0.05 4.80 -4.37
CA TYR A 74 -0.89 5.70 -5.05
C TYR A 74 -1.06 5.35 -6.54
N TYR A 75 0.02 5.00 -7.23
CA TYR A 75 0.00 4.59 -8.64
C TYR A 75 -0.03 3.07 -8.85
N ALA A 76 -0.30 2.26 -7.83
CA ALA A 76 -0.24 0.81 -7.96
C ALA A 76 -1.24 0.24 -8.99
N PHE A 77 -2.38 0.91 -9.19
CA PHE A 77 -3.45 0.50 -10.11
C PHE A 77 -3.41 1.23 -11.47
N SER A 78 -2.32 1.92 -11.79
CA SER A 78 -2.09 2.57 -13.08
C SER A 78 -1.00 1.84 -13.89
N ASP A 79 -0.85 2.21 -15.16
CA ASP A 79 0.25 1.81 -16.04
C ASP A 79 1.55 2.49 -15.60
N ASN A 80 2.10 1.98 -14.51
CA ASN A 80 3.14 2.65 -13.74
C ASN A 80 4.59 2.26 -14.13
N LEU A 81 4.79 1.14 -14.82
CA LEU A 81 6.11 0.53 -14.97
C LEU A 81 7.14 1.45 -15.62
N ARG A 82 6.76 2.16 -16.70
CA ARG A 82 7.66 3.08 -17.41
C ARG A 82 8.09 4.25 -16.51
N ALA A 83 7.13 4.84 -15.79
CA ALA A 83 7.42 5.93 -14.86
C ALA A 83 8.29 5.44 -13.69
N PHE A 84 7.95 4.30 -13.10
CA PHE A 84 8.70 3.72 -11.97
C PHE A 84 10.13 3.34 -12.33
N LYS A 85 10.36 2.75 -13.51
CA LYS A 85 11.73 2.49 -14.01
C LYS A 85 12.53 3.79 -14.19
N SER A 86 11.91 4.83 -14.74
CA SER A 86 12.56 6.14 -14.90
C SER A 86 12.93 6.76 -13.55
N ILE A 87 12.03 6.67 -12.56
CA ILE A 87 12.29 7.12 -11.19
C ILE A 87 13.47 6.34 -10.58
N ASP A 88 13.41 5.01 -10.62
CA ASP A 88 14.44 4.15 -10.02
C ASP A 88 15.83 4.43 -10.64
N HIS A 89 15.90 4.59 -11.97
CA HIS A 89 17.14 4.93 -12.67
C HIS A 89 17.72 6.28 -12.21
N LYS A 90 16.90 7.33 -12.15
CA LYS A 90 17.32 8.65 -11.66
C LYS A 90 17.79 8.58 -10.20
N MET A 91 17.16 7.74 -9.38
CA MET A 91 17.55 7.55 -7.99
C MET A 91 18.91 6.87 -7.85
N VAL A 92 19.18 5.80 -8.60
CA VAL A 92 20.49 5.13 -8.59
C VAL A 92 21.60 6.11 -8.93
N TYR A 93 21.44 6.91 -9.99
CA TYR A 93 22.44 7.92 -10.37
C TYR A 93 22.71 8.94 -9.25
N ARG A 94 21.66 9.44 -8.59
CA ARG A 94 21.80 10.41 -7.49
C ARG A 94 22.48 9.82 -6.27
N LEU A 95 22.16 8.58 -5.93
CA LEU A 95 22.75 7.89 -4.79
C LEU A 95 24.22 7.53 -5.05
N LEU A 96 24.59 7.24 -6.31
CA LEU A 96 26.00 7.12 -6.70
C LEU A 96 26.72 8.45 -6.52
N LYS A 97 26.15 9.56 -7.01
CA LYS A 97 26.74 10.89 -6.83
C LYS A 97 26.90 11.26 -5.35
N TRP A 98 25.89 10.99 -4.53
CA TRP A 98 25.97 11.13 -3.08
C TRP A 98 27.14 10.31 -2.50
N GLY A 99 27.30 9.06 -2.92
CA GLY A 99 28.39 8.19 -2.47
C GLY A 99 29.78 8.68 -2.90
N TYR A 100 29.90 9.23 -4.12
CA TYR A 100 31.14 9.84 -4.62
C TYR A 100 31.52 11.09 -3.81
N ASN A 101 30.55 11.98 -3.57
CA ASN A 101 30.79 13.19 -2.80
C ASN A 101 31.16 12.90 -1.34
N LYS A 102 30.55 11.85 -0.76
CA LYS A 102 30.84 11.42 0.61
C LYS A 102 32.23 10.81 0.78
N HIS A 103 32.79 10.26 -0.30
CA HIS A 103 34.09 9.56 -0.30
C HIS A 103 34.99 10.05 -1.43
N PRO A 104 35.48 11.30 -1.37
CA PRO A 104 36.30 11.88 -2.45
C PRO A 104 37.57 11.08 -2.72
N ASN A 105 38.14 10.44 -1.70
CA ASN A 105 39.38 9.67 -1.79
C ASN A 105 39.16 8.20 -2.20
N LYS A 106 37.93 7.79 -2.55
CA LYS A 106 37.61 6.41 -2.94
C LYS A 106 37.14 6.36 -4.38
N GLY A 107 37.57 5.30 -5.09
CA GLY A 107 37.17 5.08 -6.48
C GLY A 107 35.68 4.74 -6.65
N LYS A 108 35.14 4.98 -7.85
CA LYS A 108 33.72 4.72 -8.18
C LYS A 108 33.30 3.26 -7.95
N ARG A 109 34.18 2.30 -8.26
CA ARG A 109 33.95 0.86 -8.03
C ARG A 109 33.79 0.53 -6.55
N TRP A 110 34.60 1.18 -5.69
CA TRP A 110 34.49 1.02 -4.24
C TRP A 110 33.13 1.53 -3.76
N VAL A 111 32.71 2.72 -4.20
CA VAL A 111 31.39 3.28 -3.84
C VAL A 111 30.23 2.38 -4.29
N LYS A 112 30.30 1.81 -5.51
CA LYS A 112 29.32 0.81 -5.97
C LYS A 112 29.27 -0.36 -4.97
N ASN A 113 30.39 -1.01 -4.72
CA ASN A 113 30.44 -2.22 -3.89
C ASN A 113 30.09 -1.96 -2.42
N GLN A 114 30.37 -0.76 -1.92
CA GLN A 114 30.11 -0.37 -0.54
C GLN A 114 28.61 -0.16 -0.26
N TYR A 115 27.88 0.42 -1.21
CA TYR A 115 26.50 0.88 -0.97
C TYR A 115 25.45 0.15 -1.79
N PHE A 116 25.84 -0.45 -2.92
CA PHE A 116 24.96 -1.15 -3.82
C PHE A 116 25.29 -2.63 -3.83
N HIS A 117 24.27 -3.44 -3.59
CA HIS A 117 24.40 -4.88 -3.48
C HIS A 117 23.46 -5.60 -4.44
N LYS A 118 23.83 -6.83 -4.78
CA LYS A 118 22.95 -7.78 -5.43
C LYS A 118 22.09 -8.45 -4.35
N ILE A 119 20.77 -8.29 -4.45
CA ILE A 119 19.82 -8.92 -3.54
C ILE A 119 18.88 -9.78 -4.39
N ASN A 120 18.86 -11.08 -4.13
CA ASN A 120 18.20 -12.07 -4.97
C ASN A 120 18.70 -11.96 -6.43
N ASN A 121 17.78 -11.83 -7.40
CA ASN A 121 18.10 -11.79 -8.83
C ASN A 121 18.29 -10.37 -9.40
N ARG A 122 18.41 -9.34 -8.56
CA ARG A 122 18.59 -7.95 -9.04
C ARG A 122 19.81 -7.29 -8.39
N ASP A 123 20.66 -6.72 -9.24
CA ASP A 123 21.79 -5.88 -8.86
C ASP A 123 21.30 -4.43 -8.61
N TRP A 124 22.19 -3.58 -8.08
CA TRP A 124 21.96 -2.17 -7.83
C TRP A 124 20.90 -1.86 -6.76
N TYR A 125 20.83 -2.67 -5.70
CA TYR A 125 20.09 -2.28 -4.50
C TYR A 125 20.94 -1.42 -3.59
N PHE A 126 20.53 -0.16 -3.42
CA PHE A 126 21.08 0.69 -2.37
C PHE A 126 20.64 0.14 -1.01
N ALA A 127 21.55 -0.52 -0.30
CA ALA A 127 21.22 -1.29 0.89
C ALA A 127 22.38 -1.36 1.89
N VAL A 128 22.04 -1.60 3.15
CA VAL A 128 22.98 -1.88 4.24
C VAL A 128 22.91 -3.37 4.50
N VAL A 129 24.03 -4.05 4.26
CA VAL A 129 24.18 -5.50 4.50
C VAL A 129 25.14 -5.69 5.66
N LYS A 130 24.74 -6.48 6.66
CA LYS A 130 25.58 -6.86 7.80
C LYS A 130 25.51 -8.38 7.98
N ASN A 131 26.66 -9.04 8.07
CA ASN A 131 26.77 -10.50 8.22
C ASN A 131 25.94 -11.28 7.17
N GLY A 132 25.98 -10.84 5.90
CA GLY A 132 25.20 -11.44 4.81
C GLY A 132 23.69 -11.17 4.83
N LYS A 133 23.16 -10.47 5.83
CA LYS A 133 21.73 -10.12 5.94
C LYS A 133 21.48 -8.66 5.56
N VAL A 134 20.43 -8.43 4.77
CA VAL A 134 19.98 -7.10 4.39
C VAL A 134 19.25 -6.46 5.56
N LEU A 135 19.86 -5.47 6.21
CA LEU A 135 19.27 -4.75 7.34
C LEU A 135 18.29 -3.67 6.85
N HIS A 136 18.73 -2.87 5.87
CA HIS A 136 17.91 -1.83 5.27
C HIS A 136 18.16 -1.80 3.76
N SER A 137 17.10 -1.66 2.98
CA SER A 137 17.20 -1.46 1.53
C SER A 137 16.27 -0.35 1.09
N LEU A 138 16.73 0.45 0.13
CA LEU A 138 15.88 1.45 -0.50
C LEU A 138 14.72 0.79 -1.25
N TYR A 139 13.54 1.37 -1.11
CA TYR A 139 12.35 0.95 -1.82
C TYR A 139 12.52 1.16 -3.33
N VAL A 140 12.18 0.14 -4.09
CA VAL A 140 12.27 0.14 -5.55
C VAL A 140 10.85 0.25 -6.12
N HIS A 141 10.56 1.36 -6.81
CA HIS A 141 9.21 1.65 -7.29
C HIS A 141 8.73 0.57 -8.27
N SER A 142 9.60 0.15 -9.18
CA SER A 142 9.30 -0.87 -10.20
C SER A 142 8.92 -2.24 -9.61
N LYS A 143 9.33 -2.55 -8.37
CA LYS A 143 8.98 -3.81 -7.69
C LYS A 143 7.50 -3.89 -7.31
N THR A 144 6.82 -2.75 -7.17
CA THR A 144 5.39 -2.69 -6.83
C THR A 144 4.52 -3.39 -7.86
N GLY A 145 4.95 -3.36 -9.14
CA GLY A 145 4.18 -3.88 -10.26
C GLY A 145 2.89 -3.10 -10.52
N ARG A 146 2.14 -3.57 -11.53
CA ARG A 146 0.80 -3.08 -11.83
C ARG A 146 -0.22 -4.01 -11.15
N LYS A 147 -0.90 -3.49 -10.13
CA LYS A 147 -2.05 -4.15 -9.51
C LYS A 147 -3.28 -3.98 -10.39
N ARG A 148 -4.20 -4.95 -10.32
CA ARG A 148 -5.47 -4.93 -11.06
C ARG A 148 -6.63 -4.98 -10.07
N TYR A 149 -7.68 -4.22 -10.36
CA TYR A 149 -8.94 -4.38 -9.65
C TYR A 149 -9.55 -5.73 -10.04
N ILE A 150 -9.99 -6.48 -9.03
CA ILE A 150 -10.68 -7.75 -9.23
C ILE A 150 -12.15 -7.42 -9.52
N LYS A 151 -12.64 -7.74 -10.73
CA LYS A 151 -14.05 -7.49 -11.09
C LYS A 151 -14.99 -8.35 -10.24
N VAL A 152 -16.23 -7.89 -10.06
CA VAL A 152 -17.32 -8.74 -9.57
C VAL A 152 -17.61 -9.78 -10.66
N LYS A 153 -17.89 -11.03 -10.29
CA LYS A 153 -18.30 -12.06 -11.26
C LYS A 153 -19.67 -11.66 -11.82
N GLY A 154 -19.85 -11.71 -13.14
CA GLY A 154 -20.92 -10.97 -13.85
C GLY A 154 -22.32 -11.04 -13.25
N THR A 155 -22.82 -12.25 -12.95
CA THR A 155 -24.18 -12.46 -12.41
C THR A 155 -24.28 -12.36 -10.90
N ARG A 156 -23.22 -11.95 -10.20
CA ARG A 156 -23.19 -11.91 -8.73
C ARG A 156 -23.77 -10.59 -8.21
N SER A 157 -24.67 -10.71 -7.25
CA SER A 157 -25.28 -9.61 -6.51
C SER A 157 -25.01 -9.79 -5.01
N PRO A 158 -24.77 -8.74 -4.21
CA PRO A 158 -24.65 -8.87 -2.75
C PRO A 158 -25.83 -9.59 -2.07
N TYR A 159 -26.97 -9.66 -2.77
CA TYR A 159 -28.21 -10.30 -2.33
C TYR A 159 -28.44 -11.70 -2.94
N ASP A 160 -27.46 -12.27 -3.67
CA ASP A 160 -27.57 -13.58 -4.34
C ASP A 160 -27.42 -14.79 -3.39
N GLY A 161 -27.27 -14.55 -2.08
CA GLY A 161 -27.10 -15.59 -1.07
C GLY A 161 -25.71 -16.21 -0.98
N ASP A 162 -24.76 -15.88 -1.87
CA ASP A 162 -23.39 -16.43 -1.83
C ASP A 162 -22.52 -15.70 -0.81
N LYS A 163 -22.80 -15.97 0.46
CA LYS A 163 -22.06 -15.41 1.61
C LYS A 163 -20.55 -15.62 1.47
N ARG A 164 -20.12 -16.80 1.00
CA ARG A 164 -18.70 -17.13 0.87
C ARG A 164 -17.99 -16.21 -0.14
N TYR A 165 -18.60 -15.96 -1.29
CA TYR A 165 -18.06 -15.04 -2.29
C TYR A 165 -17.93 -13.61 -1.72
N TRP A 166 -19.00 -13.10 -1.11
CA TRP A 166 -19.04 -11.72 -0.60
C TRP A 166 -18.16 -11.51 0.63
N ASN A 167 -18.10 -12.48 1.55
CA ASN A 167 -17.22 -12.45 2.72
C ASN A 167 -15.74 -12.43 2.31
N ASN A 168 -15.35 -13.26 1.33
CA ASN A 168 -13.99 -13.23 0.80
C ASN A 168 -13.69 -11.92 0.08
N ARG A 169 -14.67 -11.38 -0.65
CA ARG A 169 -14.52 -10.10 -1.34
C ARG A 169 -14.39 -8.91 -0.38
N LEU A 170 -15.17 -8.89 0.70
CA LEU A 170 -15.08 -7.88 1.76
C LEU A 170 -13.66 -7.86 2.35
N LYS A 171 -13.10 -9.03 2.69
CA LYS A 171 -11.73 -9.15 3.23
C LYS A 171 -10.64 -8.60 2.29
N LEU A 172 -10.82 -8.68 0.97
CA LEU A 172 -9.82 -8.18 0.01
C LEU A 172 -9.66 -6.66 0.06
N GLY A 173 -10.70 -5.93 0.47
CA GLY A 173 -10.67 -4.47 0.64
C GLY A 173 -10.18 -4.00 2.00
N MET A 174 -9.90 -4.93 2.92
CA MET A 174 -9.66 -4.64 4.33
C MET A 174 -8.18 -4.80 4.70
N SER A 175 -7.76 -4.14 5.79
CA SER A 175 -6.46 -4.41 6.40
C SER A 175 -6.41 -5.85 6.95
N LYS A 176 -5.20 -6.37 7.21
CA LYS A 176 -5.03 -7.72 7.78
C LYS A 176 -5.79 -7.88 9.10
N SER A 177 -5.72 -6.87 9.97
CA SER A 177 -6.42 -6.86 11.26
C SER A 177 -7.94 -6.90 11.06
N GLN A 178 -8.48 -6.04 10.20
CA GLN A 178 -9.92 -6.04 9.88
C GLN A 178 -10.36 -7.38 9.29
N ALA A 179 -9.62 -7.94 8.32
CA ALA A 179 -9.97 -9.22 7.70
C ALA A 179 -9.95 -10.40 8.69
N TYR A 180 -9.02 -10.37 9.65
CA TYR A 180 -8.97 -11.32 10.75
C TYR A 180 -10.20 -11.18 11.66
N LEU A 181 -10.50 -9.96 12.13
CA LEU A 181 -11.63 -9.71 13.02
C LEU A 181 -12.98 -10.05 12.37
N LEU A 182 -13.17 -9.71 11.09
CA LEU A 182 -14.35 -10.11 10.31
C LEU A 182 -14.53 -11.63 10.32
N SER A 183 -13.45 -12.39 10.15
CA SER A 183 -13.51 -13.85 10.16
C SER A 183 -13.76 -14.40 11.57
N LYS A 184 -13.14 -13.81 12.59
CA LYS A 184 -13.31 -14.17 14.00
C LYS A 184 -14.75 -13.97 14.48
N GLN A 185 -15.42 -12.93 13.98
CA GLN A 185 -16.81 -12.60 14.34
C GLN A 185 -17.86 -13.19 13.40
N ASP A 186 -17.48 -14.16 12.54
CA ASP A 186 -18.37 -14.73 11.53
C ASP A 186 -19.14 -13.67 10.70
N PHE A 187 -18.45 -12.57 10.38
CA PHE A 187 -19.02 -11.44 9.64
C PHE A 187 -20.25 -10.82 10.31
N ARG A 188 -20.32 -10.86 11.65
CA ARG A 188 -21.36 -10.21 12.46
C ARG A 188 -20.79 -9.08 13.30
N CYS A 189 -21.50 -7.96 13.33
CA CYS A 189 -21.13 -6.81 14.14
C CYS A 189 -21.12 -7.21 15.62
N ALA A 190 -20.04 -6.89 16.34
CA ALA A 190 -19.91 -7.29 17.75
C ALA A 190 -20.98 -6.65 18.65
N TYR A 191 -21.55 -5.51 18.23
CA TYR A 191 -22.59 -4.81 18.96
C TYR A 191 -24.00 -5.27 18.59
N CYS A 192 -24.44 -5.05 17.34
CA CYS A 192 -25.82 -5.32 16.93
C CYS A 192 -26.06 -6.76 16.43
N GLN A 193 -25.02 -7.60 16.33
CA GLN A 193 -25.05 -8.96 15.78
C GLN A 193 -25.53 -9.07 14.30
N GLY A 194 -25.81 -7.93 13.67
CA GLY A 194 -26.18 -7.81 12.27
C GLY A 194 -25.03 -8.16 11.34
N ILE A 195 -25.37 -8.59 10.12
CA ILE A 195 -24.40 -8.99 9.10
C ILE A 195 -23.57 -7.77 8.66
N MET A 196 -22.26 -7.97 8.56
CA MET A 196 -21.33 -7.05 7.94
C MET A 196 -21.04 -7.54 6.52
N THR A 197 -21.54 -6.81 5.53
CA THR A 197 -21.42 -7.18 4.11
C THR A 197 -20.77 -6.08 3.28
N TYR A 198 -20.52 -6.40 2.01
CA TYR A 198 -19.96 -5.48 1.04
C TYR A 198 -20.82 -4.21 0.90
N GLY A 199 -20.17 -3.04 0.90
CA GLY A 199 -20.81 -1.73 0.79
C GLY A 199 -21.11 -1.04 2.13
N MET A 200 -21.04 -1.78 3.24
CA MET A 200 -21.16 -1.19 4.58
C MET A 200 -19.86 -0.51 5.00
N VAL A 201 -19.98 0.59 5.75
CA VAL A 201 -18.84 1.23 6.41
C VAL A 201 -18.65 0.56 7.78
N LEU A 202 -17.44 0.03 8.00
CA LEU A 202 -17.10 -0.75 9.17
C LEU A 202 -15.83 -0.19 9.82
N GLU A 203 -15.78 -0.22 11.14
CA GLU A 203 -14.65 0.28 11.93
C GLU A 203 -14.16 -0.76 12.93
N ILE A 204 -12.89 -0.62 13.31
CA ILE A 204 -12.34 -1.32 14.45
C ILE A 204 -12.66 -0.49 15.69
N ASP A 205 -13.29 -1.15 16.66
CA ASP A 205 -13.55 -0.64 18.00
C ASP A 205 -12.76 -1.43 19.04
N HIS A 206 -12.60 -0.85 20.23
CA HIS A 206 -12.00 -1.51 21.38
C HIS A 206 -13.07 -2.21 22.22
N VAL A 207 -12.85 -3.47 22.58
CA VAL A 207 -13.72 -4.19 23.53
C VAL A 207 -13.65 -3.53 24.91
N ILE A 208 -12.43 -3.34 25.42
CA ILE A 208 -12.13 -2.52 26.58
C ILE A 208 -11.69 -1.15 26.07
N THR A 209 -12.47 -0.10 26.35
CA THR A 209 -12.19 1.24 25.87
C THR A 209 -10.87 1.79 26.40
N LYS A 210 -10.27 2.73 25.67
CA LYS A 210 -9.02 3.39 26.09
C LYS A 210 -9.12 4.10 27.44
N TYR A 211 -10.30 4.64 27.76
CA TYR A 211 -10.56 5.29 29.05
C TYR A 211 -10.46 4.30 30.21
N LYS A 212 -10.83 3.03 30.00
CA LYS A 212 -10.67 1.94 30.96
C LYS A 212 -9.36 1.15 30.75
N ASP A 213 -8.28 1.84 30.40
CA ASP A 213 -6.95 1.27 30.15
C ASP A 213 -6.89 0.17 29.08
N GLY A 214 -7.80 0.25 28.10
CA GLY A 214 -7.85 -0.66 26.97
C GLY A 214 -6.59 -0.65 26.10
N LEU A 215 -5.93 -1.81 26.00
CA LEU A 215 -4.72 -1.96 25.19
C LEU A 215 -5.00 -1.91 23.69
N GLN A 216 -4.02 -1.38 22.94
CA GLN A 216 -4.03 -1.30 21.47
C GLN A 216 -3.53 -2.61 20.83
N ILE A 217 -4.20 -3.72 21.15
CA ILE A 217 -3.83 -5.07 20.70
C ILE A 217 -4.99 -5.76 20.00
N LEU A 218 -4.66 -6.65 19.05
CA LEU A 218 -5.66 -7.33 18.22
C LEU A 218 -6.69 -8.15 19.02
N SER A 219 -6.30 -8.67 20.19
CA SER A 219 -7.21 -9.39 21.09
C SER A 219 -8.28 -8.49 21.73
N ASN A 220 -7.99 -7.19 21.89
CA ASN A 220 -8.90 -6.18 22.42
C ASN A 220 -9.68 -5.45 21.31
N PHE A 221 -9.54 -5.86 20.06
CA PHE A 221 -10.25 -5.25 18.94
C PHE A 221 -11.47 -6.06 18.54
N GLN A 222 -12.51 -5.34 18.12
CA GLN A 222 -13.72 -5.87 17.52
C GLN A 222 -14.12 -5.04 16.30
N MET A 223 -14.84 -5.65 15.36
CA MET A 223 -15.40 -4.99 14.18
C MET A 223 -16.87 -4.65 14.41
N VAL A 224 -17.22 -3.40 14.13
CA VAL A 224 -18.58 -2.87 14.28
C VAL A 224 -18.98 -2.06 13.05
N HIS A 225 -20.29 -1.86 12.83
CA HIS A 225 -20.72 -0.84 11.88
C HIS A 225 -20.40 0.54 12.45
N VAL A 226 -20.02 1.48 11.59
CA VAL A 226 -19.68 2.85 12.01
C VAL A 226 -20.80 3.51 12.81
N SER A 227 -22.06 3.29 12.42
CA SER A 227 -23.22 3.84 13.13
C SER A 227 -23.36 3.37 14.59
N TYR A 228 -22.71 2.27 14.96
CA TYR A 228 -22.70 1.75 16.33
C TYR A 228 -21.44 2.10 17.10
N HIS A 229 -20.36 2.51 16.44
CA HIS A 229 -19.12 2.90 17.12
C HIS A 229 -19.37 4.01 18.15
N ASP A 230 -20.00 5.11 17.73
CA ASP A 230 -20.28 6.23 18.65
C ASP A 230 -21.27 5.86 19.75
N ARG A 231 -22.23 4.97 19.45
CA ARG A 231 -23.20 4.46 20.44
C ARG A 231 -22.52 3.62 21.51
N ILE A 232 -21.53 2.82 21.13
CA ILE A 232 -20.73 2.03 22.06
C ILE A 232 -20.00 2.96 23.02
N HIS A 233 -19.25 3.95 22.51
CA HIS A 233 -18.53 4.93 23.35
C HIS A 233 -19.46 5.74 24.25
N THR A 234 -20.62 6.15 23.72
CA THR A 234 -21.63 6.89 24.48
C THR A 234 -22.24 6.03 25.59
N SER A 235 -22.50 4.75 25.35
CA SER A 235 -23.09 3.85 26.35
C SER A 235 -22.20 3.63 27.58
N TYR A 236 -20.88 3.79 27.44
CA TYR A 236 -19.94 3.69 28.56
C TYR A 236 -19.88 4.95 29.41
N LEU A 237 -20.21 6.12 28.85
CA LEU A 237 -20.25 7.39 29.58
C LEU A 237 -21.45 7.47 30.53
N PHE A 238 -22.56 6.82 30.19
CA PHE A 238 -23.79 6.85 31.00
C PHE A 238 -23.93 5.67 31.97
N LYS A 239 -23.02 4.69 31.93
CA LYS A 239 -22.99 3.55 32.88
C LYS A 239 -22.22 3.85 34.17
N THR A 240 -21.67 5.05 34.33
CA THR A 240 -20.87 5.47 35.49
C THR A 240 -21.67 6.29 36.51
N GLU A 241 -23.00 6.39 36.36
CA GLU A 241 -23.90 7.11 37.29
C GLU A 241 -24.92 6.15 37.95
N GLU A 242 -24.49 4.98 38.41
CA GLU A 242 -25.23 4.29 39.48
C GLU A 242 -24.65 4.79 40.82
N PRO A 243 -25.40 5.56 41.63
CA PRO A 243 -24.94 6.00 42.94
C PRO A 243 -24.85 4.79 43.87
N ASP A 244 -23.74 4.69 44.61
CA ASP A 244 -23.57 3.71 45.68
C ASP A 244 -24.80 3.73 46.60
N GLU A 245 -25.44 2.57 46.74
CA GLU A 245 -26.60 2.36 47.60
C GLU A 245 -26.27 2.76 49.05
N VAL A 246 -27.19 3.53 49.66
CA VAL A 246 -27.17 3.95 51.07
C VAL A 246 -27.77 2.86 51.96
#